data_AF-A0AAN7EVH5-F1
#
_entry.id   AF-A0AAN7EVH5-F1
#
_cell.length_a   1.000
_cell.length_b   1.000
_cell.length_c   1.000
_cell.angle_alpha   90.00
_cell.angle_beta   90.00
_cell.angle_gamma   90.00
#
_symmetry.space_group_name_H-M   'P 1'
#
loop_
_entity.id
_entity.type
_entity.pdbx_description
1 polymer ?
#
loop_
_entity_poly.entity_id
_entity_poly.type
_entity_poly.pdbx_seq_one_letter_code
_entity_poly.pdbx_strand_id
1 'polypeptide(L)'
;MSAPADAFLALIRGPGFRPTFYLIYSLKSNFSDLSVKRKIEKHREKVLRCDSVLQKNPFVQAVPSSTLKKPKRKQMGVSKASDATQVGTKDDSAMVDIWDDKGEDNRKSKKKLKHSVIPAVEVEHPGCSFNPSEESHKDVLAHAVAEEMQKVYQNELGPQPVPLTVPGKVIDEEEMYFIDADNASDDDDEMNVENENEDTAQEKRSSKIKRVTRVELNKRARRKEKMKKEAEARKMEGVSKEIDSIPDILQEIAKEDEEKQKKHLRRVVAKQERLKSCPPRLGKYKFEPAPVQVLLSEEITGSLRKLKACCTLAKDRYKSLEKRGLIIPTVKSSRK
;
A
#
# COMPACT_ATOMS: atom_id res chain seq x y z
N MET A 1 9.46 -2.69 -53.73
CA MET A 1 8.62 -3.49 -54.65
C MET A 1 7.30 -3.69 -53.94
N SER A 2 6.28 -3.06 -54.52
CA SER A 2 4.93 -2.86 -54.00
C SER A 2 3.98 -3.85 -54.66
N ALA A 3 2.87 -4.15 -53.96
CA ALA A 3 1.60 -4.78 -54.39
C ALA A 3 1.33 -6.19 -53.80
N PRO A 4 0.05 -6.59 -53.63
CA PRO A 4 -1.10 -5.76 -53.23
C PRO A 4 -2.06 -6.44 -52.23
N ALA A 5 -2.91 -5.60 -51.65
CA ALA A 5 -4.18 -5.97 -51.04
C ALA A 5 -5.22 -6.41 -52.09
N ASP A 6 -6.34 -6.94 -51.58
CA ASP A 6 -7.64 -7.15 -52.25
C ASP A 6 -7.87 -8.43 -53.06
N ALA A 7 -8.43 -9.43 -52.37
CA ALA A 7 -9.54 -10.23 -52.88
C ALA A 7 -10.16 -11.01 -51.72
N PHE A 8 -11.40 -10.72 -51.33
CA PHE A 8 -12.46 -11.71 -51.06
C PHE A 8 -13.70 -10.98 -50.54
N LEU A 9 -14.49 -10.52 -51.51
CA LEU A 9 -15.89 -10.17 -51.34
C LEU A 9 -16.74 -11.36 -51.82
N ALA A 10 -17.86 -11.58 -51.11
CA ALA A 10 -19.04 -12.37 -51.47
C ALA A 10 -19.03 -13.89 -51.18
N LEU A 11 -19.75 -14.29 -50.13
CA LEU A 11 -21.06 -14.99 -50.18
C LEU A 11 -21.38 -15.40 -48.72
N ILE A 12 -22.44 -14.93 -48.06
CA ILE A 12 -23.76 -15.58 -48.06
C ILE A 12 -24.76 -14.62 -47.39
N ARG A 13 -25.83 -14.30 -48.12
CA ARG A 13 -27.09 -13.75 -47.60
C ARG A 13 -27.84 -14.86 -46.84
N GLY A 14 -28.33 -14.55 -45.63
CA GLY A 14 -29.34 -15.34 -44.92
C GLY A 14 -30.06 -14.47 -43.87
N PRO A 15 -31.40 -14.47 -43.82
CA PRO A 15 -32.16 -13.54 -42.99
C PRO A 15 -32.38 -14.04 -41.55
N GLY A 16 -32.28 -13.11 -40.60
CA GLY A 16 -33.03 -13.18 -39.33
C GLY A 16 -32.39 -13.97 -38.19
N PHE A 17 -31.67 -13.27 -37.30
CA PHE A 17 -31.62 -13.63 -35.87
C PHE A 17 -31.10 -12.43 -35.05
N ARG A 18 -31.99 -11.69 -34.39
CA ARG A 18 -31.62 -10.78 -33.30
C ARG A 18 -32.21 -11.32 -32.00
N PRO A 19 -31.37 -11.86 -31.11
CA PRO A 19 -31.65 -11.74 -29.69
C PRO A 19 -30.43 -11.24 -28.91
N THR A 20 -30.67 -10.76 -27.68
CA THR A 20 -29.69 -10.52 -26.59
C THR A 20 -28.97 -9.16 -26.49
N PHE A 21 -29.68 -8.03 -26.60
CA PHE A 21 -29.26 -6.81 -25.87
C PHE A 21 -29.83 -6.76 -24.44
N TYR A 22 -31.03 -7.31 -24.22
CA TYR A 22 -31.70 -7.33 -22.90
C TYR A 22 -31.08 -8.30 -21.88
N LEU A 23 -30.46 -9.40 -22.34
CA LEU A 23 -29.87 -10.41 -21.45
C LEU A 23 -28.55 -9.93 -20.83
N ILE A 24 -27.79 -9.10 -21.55
CA ILE A 24 -26.54 -8.48 -21.08
C ILE A 24 -26.84 -7.40 -20.03
N TYR A 25 -27.90 -6.61 -20.22
CA TYR A 25 -28.32 -5.59 -19.25
C TYR A 25 -28.78 -6.20 -17.91
N SER A 26 -29.50 -7.33 -17.94
CA SER A 26 -29.99 -7.97 -16.71
C SER A 26 -28.91 -8.68 -15.88
N LEU A 27 -27.80 -9.11 -16.49
CA LEU A 27 -26.64 -9.65 -15.75
C LEU A 27 -25.77 -8.52 -15.16
N LYS A 28 -25.70 -7.37 -15.84
CA LYS A 28 -24.95 -6.21 -15.38
C LYS A 28 -25.61 -5.52 -14.17
N SER A 29 -26.95 -5.48 -14.11
CA SER A 29 -27.72 -4.95 -12.97
C SER A 29 -27.58 -5.79 -11.70
N ASN A 30 -27.49 -7.12 -11.82
CA ASN A 30 -27.27 -8.01 -10.67
C ASN A 30 -25.86 -7.86 -10.07
N PHE A 31 -24.85 -7.53 -10.89
CA PHE A 31 -23.47 -7.35 -10.44
C PHE A 31 -23.28 -6.01 -9.69
N SER A 32 -23.93 -4.94 -10.15
CA SER A 32 -23.97 -3.66 -9.42
C SER A 32 -24.66 -3.81 -8.05
N ASP A 33 -25.74 -4.58 -7.97
CA ASP A 33 -26.48 -4.83 -6.73
C ASP A 33 -25.66 -5.61 -5.69
N LEU A 34 -24.80 -6.54 -6.10
CA LEU A 34 -23.89 -7.24 -5.18
C LEU A 34 -22.85 -6.29 -4.58
N SER A 35 -22.37 -5.31 -5.34
CA SER A 35 -21.41 -4.31 -4.84
C SER A 35 -22.03 -3.38 -3.82
N VAL A 36 -23.29 -2.97 -4.04
CA VAL A 36 -24.07 -2.14 -3.12
C VAL A 36 -24.42 -2.93 -1.87
N LYS A 37 -24.84 -4.20 -1.99
CA LYS A 37 -25.07 -5.10 -0.85
C LYS A 37 -23.82 -5.29 0.00
N ARG A 38 -22.65 -5.55 -0.61
CA ARG A 38 -21.36 -5.66 0.11
C ARG A 38 -20.96 -4.34 0.81
N LYS A 39 -21.27 -3.18 0.23
CA LYS A 39 -21.04 -1.88 0.86
C LYS A 39 -21.97 -1.66 2.07
N ILE A 40 -23.25 -2.01 1.94
CA ILE A 40 -24.24 -1.94 3.03
C ILE A 40 -23.87 -2.91 4.16
N GLU A 41 -23.46 -4.14 3.84
CA GLU A 41 -23.06 -5.14 4.83
C GLU A 41 -21.79 -4.73 5.57
N LYS A 42 -20.77 -4.19 4.88
CA LYS A 42 -19.60 -3.56 5.52
C LYS A 42 -19.97 -2.37 6.40
N HIS A 43 -20.98 -1.59 6.04
CA HIS A 43 -21.46 -0.49 6.87
C HIS A 43 -22.19 -1.02 8.12
N ARG A 44 -23.02 -2.07 7.98
CA ARG A 44 -23.70 -2.75 9.10
C ARG A 44 -22.69 -3.41 10.06
N GLU A 45 -21.66 -4.07 9.54
CA GLU A 45 -20.57 -4.65 10.34
C GLU A 45 -19.71 -3.60 11.07
N LYS A 46 -19.64 -2.37 10.56
CA LYS A 46 -18.99 -1.24 11.27
C LYS A 46 -19.87 -0.67 12.37
N VAL A 47 -21.20 -0.66 12.17
CA VAL A 47 -22.18 -0.12 13.11
C VAL A 47 -22.49 -1.10 14.25
N LEU A 48 -22.45 -2.41 14.03
CA LEU A 48 -22.82 -3.45 15.01
C LEU A 48 -21.65 -4.11 15.75
N ARG A 49 -20.52 -3.41 15.97
CA ARG A 49 -19.36 -3.90 16.74
C ARG A 49 -19.60 -3.99 18.26
N CYS A 50 -20.82 -4.30 18.71
CA CYS A 50 -21.14 -4.44 20.13
C CYS A 50 -20.65 -5.80 20.67
N ASP A 51 -20.74 -6.86 19.85
CA ASP A 51 -20.42 -8.22 20.29
C ASP A 51 -18.91 -8.47 20.46
N SER A 52 -18.07 -7.75 19.70
CA SER A 52 -16.61 -7.79 19.86
C SER A 52 -16.11 -7.17 21.17
N VAL A 53 -16.91 -6.32 21.82
CA VAL A 53 -16.57 -5.74 23.14
C VAL A 53 -16.84 -6.75 24.26
N LEU A 54 -17.74 -7.71 24.04
CA LEU A 54 -18.08 -8.76 25.01
C LEU A 54 -17.19 -10.03 24.87
N GLN A 55 -16.43 -10.14 23.78
CA GLN A 55 -15.44 -11.21 23.64
C GLN A 55 -14.25 -10.99 24.57
N LYS A 56 -14.06 -11.91 25.53
CA LYS A 56 -12.91 -11.90 26.42
C LYS A 56 -11.61 -12.05 25.61
N ASN A 57 -10.69 -11.11 25.79
CA ASN A 57 -9.39 -11.14 25.10
C ASN A 57 -8.58 -12.37 25.57
N PRO A 58 -8.22 -13.31 24.67
CA PRO A 58 -7.54 -14.55 25.04
C PRO A 58 -6.11 -14.32 25.55
N PHE A 59 -5.54 -13.13 25.36
CA PHE A 59 -4.18 -12.79 25.80
C PHE A 59 -4.13 -12.05 27.14
N VAL A 60 -5.27 -11.77 27.77
CA VAL A 60 -5.33 -11.13 29.08
C VAL A 60 -5.62 -12.20 30.14
N GLN A 61 -4.62 -12.55 30.95
CA GLN A 61 -4.82 -13.39 32.12
C GLN A 61 -5.74 -12.67 33.12
N ALA A 62 -6.81 -13.34 33.54
CA ALA A 62 -7.73 -12.78 34.54
C ALA A 62 -6.97 -12.57 35.86
N VAL A 63 -6.96 -11.33 36.34
CA VAL A 63 -6.34 -10.98 37.63
C VAL A 63 -7.16 -11.66 38.74
N PRO A 64 -6.55 -12.48 39.61
CA PRO A 64 -7.27 -13.12 40.70
C PRO A 64 -7.81 -12.05 41.66
N SER A 65 -9.13 -12.00 41.81
CA SER A 65 -9.80 -11.09 42.74
C SER A 65 -9.33 -11.35 44.17
N SER A 66 -8.98 -10.28 44.89
CA SER A 66 -8.29 -10.26 46.18
C SER A 66 -9.09 -10.72 47.40
N THR A 67 -10.10 -11.58 47.22
CA THR A 67 -10.83 -12.15 48.36
C THR A 67 -10.99 -13.65 48.17
N LEU A 68 -10.22 -14.40 48.97
CA LEU A 68 -10.66 -15.54 49.77
C LEU A 68 -9.43 -16.19 50.42
N LYS A 69 -9.28 -15.97 51.73
CA LYS A 69 -8.30 -16.66 52.58
C LYS A 69 -8.58 -18.17 52.57
N LYS A 70 -7.57 -19.01 52.33
CA LYS A 70 -7.57 -20.42 52.75
C LYS A 70 -6.22 -20.81 53.37
N PRO A 71 -6.22 -21.74 54.35
CA PRO A 71 -5.14 -21.89 55.33
C PRO A 71 -3.98 -22.76 54.83
N LYS A 72 -2.78 -22.44 55.31
CA LYS A 72 -1.54 -23.22 55.09
C LYS A 72 -1.63 -24.58 55.78
N ARG A 73 -1.50 -25.67 55.00
CA ARG A 73 -1.20 -27.01 55.53
C ARG A 73 0.32 -27.23 55.40
N LYS A 74 0.99 -27.38 56.56
CA LYS A 74 2.42 -27.72 56.65
C LYS A 74 2.64 -29.16 56.17
N GLN A 75 3.70 -29.38 55.40
CA GLN A 75 4.42 -30.65 55.41
C GLN A 75 5.91 -30.37 55.65
N MET A 76 6.50 -31.27 56.41
CA MET A 76 7.81 -31.24 57.07
C MET A 76 8.68 -32.35 56.47
N GLY A 77 10.01 -32.14 56.49
CA GLY A 77 11.04 -33.15 56.20
C GLY A 77 11.61 -33.06 54.78
N VAL A 78 12.91 -33.15 54.50
CA VAL A 78 14.04 -33.70 55.27
C VAL A 78 15.34 -33.02 54.83
N SER A 79 16.24 -32.80 55.79
CA SER A 79 17.61 -32.30 55.65
C SER A 79 18.59 -33.39 55.22
N LYS A 80 19.66 -33.00 54.50
CA LYS A 80 20.98 -33.65 54.57
C LYS A 80 22.10 -32.61 54.45
N ALA A 81 23.01 -32.68 55.42
CA ALA A 81 24.30 -31.97 55.56
C ALA A 81 25.34 -32.51 54.56
N SER A 82 26.60 -32.07 54.43
CA SER A 82 27.57 -31.20 55.12
C SER A 82 28.55 -30.68 54.02
N ASP A 83 29.51 -29.77 54.15
CA ASP A 83 30.53 -29.59 55.18
C ASP A 83 31.31 -28.27 55.00
N ALA A 84 31.99 -27.86 56.07
CA ALA A 84 32.84 -26.66 56.23
C ALA A 84 34.14 -26.72 55.37
N THR A 85 34.93 -25.66 55.13
CA THR A 85 35.57 -24.76 56.10
C THR A 85 36.44 -23.71 55.35
N GLN A 86 36.63 -22.54 55.98
CA GLN A 86 37.85 -21.71 56.06
C GLN A 86 37.77 -20.27 55.55
N VAL A 87 38.11 -19.41 56.51
CA VAL A 87 38.36 -17.97 56.47
C VAL A 87 39.71 -17.72 55.76
N GLY A 88 39.76 -16.67 54.95
CA GLY A 88 41.01 -16.14 54.40
C GLY A 88 40.80 -14.72 53.91
N THR A 89 41.10 -13.75 54.77
CA THR A 89 41.35 -12.35 54.42
C THR A 89 42.44 -12.25 53.36
N LYS A 90 42.13 -11.60 52.23
CA LYS A 90 43.11 -10.93 51.38
C LYS A 90 42.45 -9.70 50.77
N ASP A 91 42.94 -8.55 51.20
CA ASP A 91 42.77 -7.27 50.53
C ASP A 91 43.44 -7.39 49.16
N ASP A 92 42.65 -7.64 48.12
CA ASP A 92 43.08 -7.38 46.76
C ASP A 92 42.17 -6.29 46.23
N SER A 93 42.76 -5.12 46.00
CA SER A 93 42.20 -4.05 45.20
C SER A 93 41.92 -4.61 43.80
N ALA A 94 40.77 -5.26 43.64
CA ALA A 94 40.27 -5.71 42.36
C ALA A 94 39.98 -4.45 41.54
N MET A 95 40.99 -4.00 40.79
CA MET A 95 40.80 -3.09 39.69
C MET A 95 39.89 -3.82 38.72
N VAL A 96 38.59 -3.56 38.83
CA VAL A 96 37.57 -4.13 37.96
C VAL A 96 37.96 -3.72 36.55
N ASP A 97 38.43 -4.69 35.76
CA ASP A 97 38.71 -4.45 34.36
C ASP A 97 37.38 -4.11 33.69
N ILE A 98 37.22 -2.84 33.38
CA ILE A 98 36.03 -2.27 32.72
C ILE A 98 35.84 -2.88 31.32
N TRP A 99 36.85 -3.57 30.79
CA TRP A 99 36.88 -4.16 29.45
C TRP A 99 36.85 -5.69 29.43
N ASP A 100 36.91 -6.36 30.59
CA ASP A 100 36.74 -7.81 30.66
C ASP A 100 35.26 -8.19 30.49
N ASP A 101 34.91 -8.74 29.33
CA ASP A 101 33.57 -9.25 28.99
C ASP A 101 33.20 -10.55 29.74
N LYS A 102 33.84 -10.81 30.89
CA LYS A 102 33.70 -12.01 31.72
C LYS A 102 33.18 -11.72 33.13
N GLY A 103 32.58 -10.55 33.35
CA GLY A 103 31.84 -10.24 34.57
C GLY A 103 30.35 -10.61 34.42
N GLU A 104 29.94 -11.72 35.04
CA GLU A 104 28.53 -12.11 35.21
C GLU A 104 27.77 -11.11 36.11
N ASP A 105 27.51 -9.90 35.63
CA ASP A 105 26.62 -8.97 36.32
C ASP A 105 25.19 -9.17 35.83
N ASN A 106 24.41 -9.89 36.64
CA ASN A 106 22.94 -10.05 36.59
C ASN A 106 22.16 -8.72 36.72
N ARG A 107 22.73 -7.58 36.33
CA ARG A 107 22.01 -6.31 36.18
C ARG A 107 21.37 -6.34 34.81
N LYS A 108 20.05 -6.51 34.76
CA LYS A 108 19.23 -6.41 33.54
C LYS A 108 19.66 -5.18 32.73
N SER A 109 20.57 -5.36 31.77
CA SER A 109 21.04 -4.28 30.92
C SER A 109 19.81 -3.82 30.15
N LYS A 110 19.38 -2.58 30.41
CA LYS A 110 18.22 -2.00 29.71
C LYS A 110 18.55 -2.10 28.23
N LYS A 111 17.83 -2.97 27.51
CA LYS A 111 18.02 -3.18 26.07
C LYS A 111 17.91 -1.82 25.40
N LYS A 112 19.04 -1.26 24.95
CA LYS A 112 19.07 0.01 24.22
C LYS A 112 18.23 -0.22 22.96
N LEU A 113 17.11 0.50 22.85
CA LEU A 113 16.30 0.47 21.64
C LEU A 113 17.20 0.93 20.49
N LYS A 114 17.34 0.09 19.46
CA LYS A 114 18.06 0.46 18.24
C LYS A 114 17.23 1.55 17.56
N HIS A 115 17.70 2.79 17.68
CA HIS A 115 16.99 3.99 17.21
C HIS A 115 17.00 4.11 15.68
N SER A 116 17.95 3.46 15.00
CA SER A 116 18.06 3.47 13.53
C SER A 116 18.72 2.19 13.00
N VAL A 117 18.45 1.84 11.74
CA VAL A 117 19.05 0.70 11.01
C VAL A 117 20.48 1.03 10.57
N ILE A 118 20.77 2.31 10.35
CA ILE A 118 22.02 2.84 9.82
C ILE A 118 23.04 2.98 10.97
N PRO A 119 24.31 2.59 10.77
CA PRO A 119 25.34 2.73 11.79
C PRO A 119 25.58 4.21 12.16
N ALA A 120 26.01 4.46 13.40
CA ALA A 120 26.26 5.81 13.90
C ALA A 120 27.42 6.51 13.19
N VAL A 121 28.43 5.73 12.80
CA VAL A 121 29.61 6.19 12.06
C VAL A 121 29.68 5.34 10.80
N GLU A 122 29.60 6.01 9.65
CA GLU A 122 29.81 5.39 8.36
C GLU A 122 31.30 5.46 8.02
N VAL A 123 31.85 4.34 7.55
CA VAL A 123 33.23 4.29 7.08
C VAL A 123 33.21 4.70 5.63
N GLU A 124 33.96 5.76 5.30
CA GLU A 124 34.11 6.22 3.92
C GLU A 124 34.94 5.24 3.09
N HIS A 125 34.87 5.38 1.76
CA HIS A 125 35.64 4.55 0.84
C HIS A 125 37.15 4.78 1.04
N PRO A 126 38.02 3.75 0.91
CA PRO A 126 39.48 3.92 1.03
C PRO A 126 40.08 4.93 0.05
N GLY A 127 39.40 5.19 -1.07
CA GLY A 127 39.75 6.23 -2.04
C GLY A 127 39.67 7.66 -1.52
N CYS A 128 38.96 7.90 -0.41
CA CYS A 128 38.89 9.19 0.28
C CYS A 128 40.06 9.40 1.27
N SER A 129 40.94 8.42 1.43
CA SER A 129 42.11 8.57 2.30
C SER A 129 43.10 9.60 1.76
N PHE A 130 44.02 10.04 2.61
CA PHE A 130 45.04 11.04 2.23
C PHE A 130 45.96 10.55 1.10
N ASN A 131 46.30 9.26 1.10
CA ASN A 131 47.17 8.64 0.11
C ASN A 131 46.51 7.34 -0.41
N PRO A 132 45.46 7.47 -1.24
CA PRO A 132 44.69 6.34 -1.72
C PRO A 132 45.47 5.56 -2.79
N SER A 133 45.12 4.29 -2.99
CA SER A 133 45.54 3.58 -4.20
C SER A 133 44.88 4.23 -5.42
N GLU A 134 45.58 4.27 -6.56
CA GLU A 134 45.06 4.95 -7.76
C GLU A 134 43.71 4.41 -8.23
N GLU A 135 43.50 3.10 -8.16
CA GLU A 135 42.24 2.45 -8.53
C GLU A 135 41.12 2.95 -7.61
N SER A 136 41.32 2.83 -6.29
CA SER A 136 40.35 3.28 -5.31
C SER A 136 40.05 4.78 -5.41
N HIS A 137 41.03 5.61 -5.79
CA HIS A 137 40.84 7.05 -5.98
C HIS A 137 40.00 7.35 -7.21
N LYS A 138 40.31 6.70 -8.35
CA LYS A 138 39.56 6.82 -9.60
C LYS A 138 38.10 6.41 -9.41
N ASP A 139 37.82 5.36 -8.65
CA ASP A 139 36.46 4.89 -8.38
C ASP A 139 35.62 5.94 -7.64
N VAL A 140 36.18 6.54 -6.59
CA VAL A 140 35.46 7.56 -5.81
C VAL A 140 35.33 8.85 -6.60
N LEU A 141 36.36 9.24 -7.35
CA LEU A 141 36.30 10.40 -8.23
C LEU A 141 35.22 10.21 -9.30
N ALA A 142 35.15 9.03 -9.92
CA ALA A 142 34.12 8.68 -10.89
C ALA A 142 32.72 8.76 -10.28
N HIS A 143 32.53 8.27 -9.05
CA HIS A 143 31.27 8.40 -8.33
C HIS A 143 30.89 9.87 -8.10
N ALA A 144 31.81 10.71 -7.63
CA ALA A 144 31.57 12.13 -7.40
C ALA A 144 31.23 12.87 -8.71
N VAL A 145 31.95 12.59 -9.79
CA VAL A 145 31.67 13.14 -11.12
C VAL A 145 30.28 12.71 -11.60
N ALA A 146 29.89 11.45 -11.40
CA ALA A 146 28.58 10.95 -11.77
C ALA A 146 27.45 11.69 -11.04
N GLU A 147 27.59 11.98 -9.73
CA GLU A 147 26.61 12.75 -8.97
C GLU A 147 26.44 14.18 -9.49
N GLU A 148 27.55 14.87 -9.80
CA GLU A 148 27.50 16.23 -10.35
C GLU A 148 26.91 16.24 -11.77
N MET A 149 27.29 15.29 -12.62
CA MET A 149 26.70 15.14 -13.96
C MET A 149 25.19 14.86 -13.89
N GLN A 150 24.73 14.06 -12.93
CA GLN A 150 23.29 13.85 -12.72
C GLN A 150 22.56 15.14 -12.37
N LYS A 151 23.15 16.03 -11.57
CA LYS A 151 22.56 17.35 -11.28
C LYS A 151 22.50 18.22 -12.54
N VAL A 152 23.56 18.21 -13.34
CA VAL A 152 23.59 18.93 -14.63
C VAL A 152 22.49 18.42 -15.56
N TYR A 153 22.40 17.11 -15.77
CA TYR A 153 21.35 16.52 -16.60
C TYR A 153 19.94 16.79 -16.09
N GLN A 154 19.72 16.77 -14.78
CA GLN A 154 18.42 17.13 -14.20
C GLN A 154 18.05 18.58 -14.46
N ASN A 155 19.02 19.49 -14.49
CA ASN A 155 18.79 20.91 -14.78
C ASN A 155 18.56 21.15 -16.27
N GLU A 156 19.27 20.43 -17.15
CA GLU A 156 19.20 20.62 -18.61
C GLU A 156 18.01 19.91 -19.26
N LEU A 157 17.75 18.65 -18.89
CA LEU A 157 16.64 17.84 -19.39
C LEU A 157 15.37 18.01 -18.55
N GLY A 158 15.48 18.65 -17.38
CA GLY A 158 14.35 18.86 -16.49
C GLY A 158 13.27 19.72 -17.15
N PRO A 159 11.99 19.47 -16.85
CA PRO A 159 10.93 20.38 -17.28
C PRO A 159 11.24 21.77 -16.71
N GLN A 160 11.24 22.79 -17.56
CA GLN A 160 11.40 24.16 -17.10
C GLN A 160 10.32 24.46 -16.04
N PRO A 161 10.69 25.07 -14.91
CA PRO A 161 9.71 25.39 -13.88
C PRO A 161 8.64 26.29 -14.48
N VAL A 162 7.37 25.95 -14.22
CA VAL A 162 6.24 26.76 -14.68
C VAL A 162 6.46 28.19 -14.17
N PRO A 163 6.52 29.20 -15.05
CA PRO A 163 6.71 30.57 -14.61
C PRO A 163 5.58 30.96 -13.65
N LEU A 164 5.95 31.59 -12.53
CA LEU A 164 5.00 32.02 -11.49
C LEU A 164 3.95 33.00 -12.02
N THR A 165 4.31 33.75 -13.06
CA THR A 165 3.43 34.68 -13.75
C THR A 165 3.53 34.38 -15.24
N VAL A 166 2.51 33.75 -15.80
CA VAL A 166 2.28 33.77 -17.25
C VAL A 166 1.62 35.12 -17.53
N PRO A 167 2.18 36.00 -18.37
CA PRO A 167 1.43 37.16 -18.83
C PRO A 167 0.21 36.61 -19.57
N GLY A 168 -0.97 36.70 -18.94
CA GLY A 168 -2.20 36.28 -19.57
C GLY A 168 -2.36 37.04 -20.87
N LYS A 169 -2.56 36.32 -21.97
CA LYS A 169 -3.31 36.91 -23.07
C LYS A 169 -4.64 37.35 -22.47
N VAL A 170 -5.02 38.60 -22.70
CA VAL A 170 -6.38 39.05 -22.44
C VAL A 170 -7.26 38.12 -23.28
N ILE A 171 -7.99 37.24 -22.61
CA ILE A 171 -8.98 36.38 -23.26
C ILE A 171 -10.08 37.36 -23.66
N ASP A 172 -10.33 37.51 -24.96
CA ASP A 172 -11.44 38.32 -25.44
C ASP A 172 -12.74 37.76 -24.87
N GLU A 173 -13.68 38.64 -24.58
CA GLU A 173 -14.96 38.33 -23.90
C GLU A 173 -15.68 37.14 -24.55
N GLU A 174 -15.53 36.98 -25.86
CA GLU A 174 -16.08 35.93 -26.69
C GLU A 174 -15.48 34.53 -26.39
N GLU A 175 -14.18 34.43 -26.11
CA GLU A 175 -13.49 33.17 -25.79
C GLU A 175 -13.84 32.65 -24.39
N MET A 176 -14.23 33.55 -23.47
CA MET A 176 -14.67 33.20 -22.12
C MET A 176 -15.99 32.41 -22.15
N TYR A 177 -16.91 32.75 -23.07
CA TYR A 177 -18.18 32.05 -23.24
C TYR A 177 -18.02 30.61 -23.77
N PHE A 178 -16.95 30.31 -24.51
CA PHE A 178 -16.69 28.93 -24.99
C PHE A 178 -16.13 28.03 -23.89
N ILE A 179 -15.43 28.58 -22.89
CA ILE A 179 -14.87 27.82 -21.77
C ILE A 179 -15.96 27.44 -20.76
N ASP A 180 -16.91 28.35 -20.52
CA ASP A 180 -18.01 28.12 -19.58
C ASP A 180 -19.06 27.13 -20.14
N ALA A 181 -19.20 27.03 -21.46
CA ALA A 181 -20.15 26.11 -22.11
C ALA A 181 -19.79 24.62 -21.92
N ASP A 182 -18.51 24.27 -21.84
CA ASP A 182 -18.06 22.89 -21.63
C ASP A 182 -18.16 22.43 -20.16
N ASN A 183 -18.30 23.35 -19.21
CA ASN A 183 -18.40 23.05 -17.77
C ASN A 183 -19.86 23.05 -17.24
N ALA A 184 -20.85 23.39 -18.08
CA ALA A 184 -22.26 23.49 -17.71
C ALA A 184 -23.14 22.39 -18.33
N SER A 185 -22.56 21.24 -18.70
CA SER A 185 -23.31 20.09 -19.21
C SER A 185 -23.05 18.84 -18.38
N ASP A 186 -23.40 18.89 -17.09
CA ASP A 186 -23.87 17.71 -16.37
C ASP A 186 -24.68 18.14 -15.14
N ASP A 187 -25.88 17.58 -15.04
CA ASP A 187 -26.79 17.60 -13.89
C ASP A 187 -27.70 18.83 -13.70
N ASP A 188 -28.79 18.89 -14.49
CA ASP A 188 -30.09 19.37 -14.02
C ASP A 188 -31.21 18.85 -14.94
N ASP A 189 -31.73 17.66 -14.63
CA ASP A 189 -32.92 17.07 -15.28
C ASP A 189 -33.91 16.60 -14.19
N GLU A 190 -34.38 17.55 -13.38
CA GLU A 190 -35.54 17.38 -12.49
C GLU A 190 -36.74 18.16 -13.06
N MET A 191 -37.39 17.58 -14.08
CA MET A 191 -38.69 18.03 -14.57
C MET A 191 -39.80 17.11 -14.05
N ASN A 192 -40.35 17.52 -12.92
CA ASN A 192 -41.62 17.06 -12.38
C ASN A 192 -42.75 17.63 -13.26
N VAL A 193 -43.37 16.81 -14.10
CA VAL A 193 -44.57 17.17 -14.87
C VAL A 193 -45.72 16.29 -14.39
N GLU A 194 -46.45 16.81 -13.41
CA GLU A 194 -47.85 16.49 -13.20
C GLU A 194 -48.62 16.87 -14.47
N ASN A 195 -49.34 15.90 -15.04
CA ASN A 195 -50.36 16.19 -16.03
C ASN A 195 -51.57 15.31 -15.72
N GLU A 196 -52.41 15.82 -14.82
CA GLU A 196 -53.84 15.60 -14.87
C GLU A 196 -54.35 16.19 -16.20
N ASN A 197 -54.98 15.37 -17.03
CA ASN A 197 -55.95 15.90 -17.98
C ASN A 197 -57.03 14.86 -18.27
N GLU A 198 -58.26 15.32 -18.06
CA GLU A 198 -59.52 14.70 -18.43
C GLU A 198 -59.58 14.33 -19.92
N ASP A 199 -60.32 13.25 -20.16
CA ASP A 199 -61.16 12.97 -21.33
C ASP A 199 -60.86 13.71 -22.65
N THR A 200 -60.20 12.98 -23.56
CA THR A 200 -60.60 13.00 -24.96
C THR A 200 -60.70 11.58 -25.51
N ALA A 201 -61.94 11.20 -25.82
CA ALA A 201 -62.31 9.94 -26.41
C ALA A 201 -61.71 9.75 -27.82
N GLN A 202 -60.86 8.74 -28.00
CA GLN A 202 -60.74 8.02 -29.28
C GLN A 202 -60.58 6.51 -29.05
N GLU A 203 -61.71 5.84 -29.22
CA GLU A 203 -61.97 4.42 -29.48
C GLU A 203 -60.74 3.52 -29.74
N LYS A 204 -60.33 2.76 -28.72
CA LYS A 204 -59.76 1.42 -28.91
C LYS A 204 -60.77 0.39 -28.43
N ARG A 205 -61.51 -0.15 -29.40
CA ARG A 205 -62.53 -1.20 -29.27
C ARG A 205 -62.18 -2.19 -28.14
N SER A 206 -62.96 -2.16 -27.06
CA SER A 206 -62.96 -3.22 -26.05
C SER A 206 -63.51 -4.50 -26.69
N SER A 207 -62.60 -5.32 -27.23
CA SER A 207 -62.97 -6.65 -27.70
C SER A 207 -63.58 -7.40 -26.51
N LYS A 208 -64.87 -7.77 -26.59
CA LYS A 208 -65.58 -8.58 -25.58
C LYS A 208 -64.67 -9.74 -25.20
N ILE A 209 -64.22 -9.77 -23.95
CA ILE A 209 -63.46 -10.89 -23.40
C ILE A 209 -64.35 -12.12 -23.51
N LYS A 210 -64.07 -12.98 -24.49
CA LYS A 210 -64.75 -14.27 -24.62
C LYS A 210 -64.51 -15.03 -23.31
N ARG A 211 -65.58 -15.49 -22.66
CA ARG A 211 -65.46 -16.32 -21.44
C ARG A 211 -64.67 -17.56 -21.81
N VAL A 212 -63.46 -17.65 -21.26
CA VAL A 212 -62.54 -18.78 -21.47
C VAL A 212 -63.21 -20.04 -20.95
N THR A 213 -63.23 -21.08 -21.78
CA THR A 213 -63.86 -22.35 -21.41
C THR A 213 -63.04 -23.06 -20.32
N ARG A 214 -63.67 -23.92 -19.51
CA ARG A 214 -63.00 -24.69 -18.44
C ARG A 214 -61.80 -25.51 -18.97
N VAL A 215 -61.86 -25.94 -20.23
CA VAL A 215 -60.80 -26.69 -20.93
C VAL A 215 -59.58 -25.81 -21.20
N GLU A 216 -59.77 -24.56 -21.62
CA GLU A 216 -58.67 -23.61 -21.87
C GLU A 216 -57.97 -23.18 -20.58
N LEU A 217 -58.71 -23.06 -19.46
CA LEU A 217 -58.12 -22.82 -18.14
C LEU A 217 -57.22 -23.98 -17.68
N ASN A 218 -57.69 -25.23 -17.84
CA ASN A 218 -56.87 -26.42 -17.51
C ASN A 218 -55.65 -26.56 -18.44
N LYS A 219 -55.78 -26.23 -19.72
CA LYS A 219 -54.66 -26.21 -20.68
C LYS A 219 -53.61 -25.15 -20.28
N ARG A 220 -54.06 -23.98 -19.83
CA ARG A 220 -53.18 -22.91 -19.31
C ARG A 220 -52.50 -23.30 -17.99
N ALA A 221 -53.22 -23.97 -17.09
CA ALA A 221 -52.66 -24.48 -15.84
C ALA A 221 -51.55 -25.51 -16.08
N ARG A 222 -51.80 -26.51 -16.95
CA ARG A 222 -50.78 -27.51 -17.35
C ARG A 222 -49.55 -26.87 -17.99
N ARG A 223 -49.74 -25.87 -18.86
CA ARG A 223 -48.61 -25.13 -19.46
C ARG A 223 -47.83 -24.36 -18.40
N LYS A 224 -48.51 -23.69 -17.47
CA LYS A 224 -47.87 -22.95 -16.36
C LYS A 224 -47.06 -23.87 -15.46
N GLU A 225 -47.57 -25.07 -15.14
CA GLU A 225 -46.83 -26.08 -14.38
C GLU A 225 -45.61 -26.60 -15.13
N LYS A 226 -45.73 -26.86 -16.44
CA LYS A 226 -44.59 -27.27 -17.27
C LYS A 226 -43.50 -26.18 -17.29
N MET A 227 -43.89 -24.92 -17.46
CA MET A 227 -42.96 -23.79 -17.42
C MET A 227 -42.29 -23.63 -16.05
N LYS A 228 -43.01 -23.88 -14.94
CA LYS A 228 -42.44 -23.85 -13.59
C LYS A 228 -41.40 -24.95 -13.39
N LYS A 229 -41.72 -26.19 -13.77
CA LYS A 229 -40.80 -27.32 -13.68
C LYS A 229 -39.55 -27.10 -14.54
N GLU A 230 -39.71 -26.56 -15.74
CA GLU A 230 -38.58 -26.20 -16.59
C GLU A 230 -37.74 -25.07 -15.98
N ALA A 231 -38.37 -24.05 -15.37
CA ALA A 231 -37.65 -22.99 -14.67
C ALA A 231 -36.91 -23.51 -13.44
N GLU A 232 -37.48 -24.46 -12.70
CA GLU A 232 -36.84 -25.13 -11.56
C GLU A 232 -35.65 -25.99 -12.02
N ALA A 233 -35.80 -26.76 -13.09
CA ALA A 233 -34.70 -27.53 -13.68
C ALA A 233 -33.54 -26.62 -14.12
N ARG A 234 -33.86 -25.51 -14.82
CA ARG A 234 -32.84 -24.51 -15.20
C ARG A 234 -32.13 -23.88 -14.00
N LYS A 235 -32.84 -23.68 -12.88
CA LYS A 235 -32.22 -23.19 -11.63
C LYS A 235 -31.28 -24.23 -11.03
N MET A 236 -31.70 -25.50 -10.97
CA MET A 236 -30.87 -26.60 -10.48
C MET A 236 -29.61 -26.79 -11.34
N GLU A 237 -29.75 -26.70 -12.67
CA GLU A 237 -28.61 -26.72 -13.60
C GLU A 237 -27.69 -25.50 -13.43
N GLY A 238 -28.24 -24.33 -13.06
CA GLY A 238 -27.44 -23.16 -12.70
C GLY A 238 -26.61 -23.42 -11.45
N VAL A 239 -27.23 -23.93 -10.39
CA VAL A 239 -26.57 -24.27 -9.13
C VAL A 239 -25.51 -25.36 -9.32
N SER A 240 -25.78 -26.41 -10.12
CA SER A 240 -24.77 -27.44 -10.36
C SER A 240 -23.54 -26.88 -11.08
N LYS A 241 -23.72 -25.99 -12.08
CA LYS A 241 -22.60 -25.31 -12.76
C LYS A 241 -21.81 -24.40 -11.82
N GLU A 242 -22.47 -23.74 -10.87
CA GLU A 242 -21.79 -22.97 -9.83
C GLU A 242 -20.98 -23.88 -8.91
N ILE A 243 -21.52 -25.04 -8.52
CA ILE A 243 -20.81 -26.03 -7.69
C ILE A 243 -19.59 -26.60 -8.44
N ASP A 244 -19.75 -26.94 -9.71
CA ASP A 244 -18.69 -27.51 -10.54
C ASP A 244 -17.55 -26.51 -10.80
N SER A 245 -17.82 -25.20 -10.73
CA SER A 245 -16.81 -24.15 -10.91
C SER A 245 -16.09 -23.73 -9.61
N ILE A 246 -16.53 -24.19 -8.43
CA ILE A 246 -15.86 -23.95 -7.15
C ILE A 246 -14.36 -24.27 -7.17
N PRO A 247 -13.87 -25.43 -7.66
CA PRO A 247 -12.44 -25.73 -7.68
C PRO A 247 -11.62 -24.73 -8.51
N ASP A 248 -12.16 -24.26 -9.63
CA ASP A 248 -11.51 -23.26 -10.48
C ASP A 248 -11.40 -21.91 -9.75
N ILE A 249 -12.49 -21.52 -9.07
CA ILE A 249 -12.52 -20.30 -8.23
C ILE A 249 -11.51 -20.40 -7.09
N LEU A 250 -11.39 -21.58 -6.44
CA LEU A 250 -10.40 -21.78 -5.37
C LEU A 250 -8.96 -21.68 -5.89
N GLN A 251 -8.69 -22.24 -7.07
CA GLN A 251 -7.37 -22.12 -7.71
C GLN A 251 -7.08 -20.66 -8.11
N GLU A 252 -8.07 -19.91 -8.58
CA GLU A 252 -7.96 -18.49 -8.89
C GLU A 252 -7.63 -17.68 -7.63
N ILE A 253 -8.38 -17.90 -6.54
CA ILE A 253 -8.13 -17.25 -5.24
C ILE A 253 -6.71 -17.55 -4.74
N ALA A 254 -6.28 -18.81 -4.81
CA ALA A 254 -4.93 -19.19 -4.38
C ALA A 254 -3.84 -18.46 -5.19
N LYS A 255 -3.99 -18.38 -6.52
CA LYS A 255 -3.08 -17.63 -7.39
C LYS A 255 -3.07 -16.14 -7.05
N GLU A 256 -4.24 -15.53 -6.86
CA GLU A 256 -4.33 -14.12 -6.45
C GLU A 256 -3.64 -13.86 -5.10
N ASP A 257 -3.81 -14.76 -4.13
CA ASP A 257 -3.22 -14.61 -2.80
C ASP A 257 -1.70 -14.75 -2.86
N GLU A 258 -1.16 -15.67 -3.65
CA GLU A 258 0.27 -15.73 -3.93
C GLU A 258 0.80 -14.45 -4.57
N GLU A 259 0.08 -13.88 -5.54
CA GLU A 259 0.47 -12.63 -6.18
C GLU A 259 0.42 -11.45 -5.21
N LYS A 260 -0.62 -11.37 -4.37
CA LYS A 260 -0.74 -10.37 -3.30
C LYS A 260 0.42 -10.51 -2.30
N GLN A 261 0.78 -11.73 -1.91
CA GLN A 261 1.92 -12.00 -1.04
C GLN A 261 3.25 -11.60 -1.70
N LYS A 262 3.51 -11.99 -2.95
CA LYS A 262 4.70 -11.59 -3.72
C LYS A 262 4.80 -10.06 -3.81
N LYS A 263 3.69 -9.37 -4.11
CA LYS A 263 3.61 -7.91 -4.15
C LYS A 263 3.88 -7.28 -2.79
N HIS A 264 3.35 -7.86 -1.71
CA HIS A 264 3.61 -7.41 -0.35
C HIS A 264 5.09 -7.57 0.02
N LEU A 265 5.67 -8.74 -0.23
CA LEU A 265 7.08 -9.02 0.01
C LEU A 265 7.98 -8.03 -0.75
N ARG A 266 7.73 -7.80 -2.04
CA ARG A 266 8.46 -6.79 -2.84
C ARG A 266 8.41 -5.41 -2.20
N ARG A 267 7.25 -4.98 -1.69
CA ARG A 267 7.10 -3.69 -1.00
C ARG A 267 7.88 -3.65 0.32
N VAL A 268 7.85 -4.72 1.09
CA VAL A 268 8.58 -4.82 2.36
C VAL A 268 10.08 -4.78 2.13
N VAL A 269 10.58 -5.56 1.17
CA VAL A 269 12.00 -5.59 0.79
C VAL A 269 12.46 -4.23 0.30
N ALA A 270 11.74 -3.61 -0.64
CA ALA A 270 12.06 -2.28 -1.13
C ALA A 270 12.05 -1.22 -0.02
N LYS A 271 11.14 -1.34 0.96
CA LYS A 271 11.13 -0.45 2.13
C LYS A 271 12.35 -0.70 3.03
N GLN A 272 12.70 -1.95 3.29
CA GLN A 272 13.87 -2.29 4.11
C GLN A 272 15.18 -1.83 3.45
N GLU A 273 15.32 -1.99 2.13
CA GLU A 273 16.48 -1.49 1.37
C GLU A 273 16.59 0.04 1.44
N ARG A 274 15.47 0.75 1.25
CA ARG A 274 15.43 2.21 1.40
C ARG A 274 15.83 2.67 2.80
N LEU A 275 15.42 1.94 3.84
CA LEU A 275 15.76 2.27 5.23
C LEU A 275 17.25 2.06 5.56
N LYS A 276 17.99 1.29 4.74
CA LYS A 276 19.44 1.12 4.89
C LYS A 276 20.22 2.32 4.32
N SER A 277 19.70 2.98 3.30
CA SER A 277 20.37 4.12 2.65
C SER A 277 19.85 5.48 3.12
N CYS A 278 18.55 5.61 3.34
CA CYS A 278 17.88 6.87 3.61
C CYS A 278 16.92 6.78 4.81
N PRO A 279 16.78 7.87 5.59
CA PRO A 279 15.79 7.92 6.65
C PRO A 279 14.37 7.95 6.07
N PRO A 280 13.36 7.49 6.85
CA PRO A 280 11.97 7.82 6.58
C PRO A 280 11.77 9.34 6.46
N ARG A 281 10.76 9.77 5.70
CA ARG A 281 10.42 11.19 5.63
C ARG A 281 9.85 11.66 6.99
N LEU A 282 10.67 12.37 7.76
CA LEU A 282 10.30 12.90 9.07
C LEU A 282 9.65 14.29 9.02
N GLY A 283 9.85 15.04 7.93
CA GLY A 283 9.35 16.42 7.82
C GLY A 283 9.10 16.90 6.38
N LYS A 284 9.03 18.23 6.24
CA LYS A 284 8.77 18.90 4.96
C LYS A 284 9.83 18.55 3.92
N TYR A 285 11.11 18.67 4.31
CA TYR A 285 12.25 18.44 3.43
C TYR A 285 12.66 16.97 3.39
N LYS A 286 13.17 16.54 2.22
CA LYS A 286 13.76 15.21 2.04
C LYS A 286 15.21 15.24 2.52
N PHE A 287 15.72 14.09 2.95
CA PHE A 287 17.14 13.96 3.23
C PHE A 287 17.92 13.99 1.91
N GLU A 288 18.90 14.87 1.85
CA GLU A 288 19.86 14.95 0.76
C GLU A 288 21.24 14.55 1.32
N PRO A 289 21.92 13.56 0.70
CA PRO A 289 23.25 13.14 1.12
C PRO A 289 24.25 14.28 0.93
N ALA A 290 25.28 14.30 1.77
CA ALA A 290 26.39 15.21 1.56
C ALA A 290 27.18 14.78 0.31
N PRO A 291 27.71 15.72 -0.48
CA PRO A 291 28.57 15.39 -1.61
C PRO A 291 29.80 14.62 -1.13
N VAL A 292 30.24 13.65 -1.91
CA VAL A 292 31.42 12.84 -1.59
C VAL A 292 32.66 13.73 -1.51
N GLN A 293 33.43 13.56 -0.46
CA GLN A 293 34.63 14.35 -0.20
C GLN A 293 35.84 13.60 -0.77
N VAL A 294 36.37 14.07 -1.89
CA VAL A 294 37.51 13.46 -2.58
C VAL A 294 38.55 14.53 -2.83
N LEU A 295 39.82 14.20 -2.58
CA LEU A 295 40.94 15.02 -3.03
C LEU A 295 41.07 14.92 -4.55
N LEU A 296 41.28 16.05 -5.23
CA LEU A 296 41.57 16.02 -6.66
C LEU A 296 42.99 15.49 -6.90
N SER A 297 43.27 14.98 -8.11
CA SER A 297 44.60 14.44 -8.46
C SER A 297 45.73 15.46 -8.26
N GLU A 298 45.44 16.75 -8.45
CA GLU A 298 46.39 17.85 -8.21
C GLU A 298 46.67 18.10 -6.71
N GLU A 299 45.73 17.71 -5.85
CA GLU A 299 45.81 17.92 -4.40
C GLU A 299 46.48 16.75 -3.67
N ILE A 300 46.58 15.59 -4.32
CA ILE A 300 47.29 14.43 -3.81
C ILE A 300 48.80 14.64 -3.99
N THR A 301 49.44 15.17 -2.96
CA THR A 301 50.87 15.53 -2.99
C THR A 301 51.75 14.59 -2.15
N GLY A 302 51.16 13.57 -1.51
CA GLY A 302 51.85 12.59 -0.65
C GLY A 302 52.41 13.16 0.67
N SER A 303 52.38 14.48 0.89
CA SER A 303 52.87 15.13 2.12
C SER A 303 51.74 15.73 2.98
N LEU A 304 51.62 15.29 4.24
CA LEU A 304 50.62 15.80 5.19
C LEU A 304 50.73 17.30 5.44
N ARG A 305 51.93 17.90 5.29
CA ARG A 305 52.14 19.35 5.47
C ARG A 305 51.47 20.20 4.38
N LYS A 306 51.20 19.59 3.22
CA LYS A 306 50.55 20.22 2.06
C LYS A 306 49.06 19.88 1.97
N LEU A 307 48.54 19.09 2.92
CA LEU A 307 47.14 18.66 2.95
C LEU A 307 46.25 19.90 3.12
N LYS A 308 45.37 20.13 2.15
CA LYS A 308 44.32 21.15 2.30
C LYS A 308 43.28 20.64 3.28
N ALA A 309 42.99 21.42 4.33
CA ALA A 309 42.01 21.02 5.33
C ALA A 309 40.65 20.73 4.65
N CYS A 310 40.25 19.46 4.64
CA CYS A 310 38.96 19.03 4.13
C CYS A 310 37.91 19.06 5.24
N CYS A 311 36.70 19.47 4.85
CA CYS A 311 35.42 19.43 5.55
C CYS A 311 35.35 19.88 7.03
N THR A 312 34.12 20.05 7.50
CA THR A 312 33.86 20.39 8.90
C THR A 312 33.19 19.18 9.52
N LEU A 313 33.88 18.49 10.45
CA LEU A 313 33.37 17.29 11.12
C LEU A 313 31.97 17.49 11.69
N ALA A 314 31.67 18.70 12.18
CA ALA A 314 30.34 19.05 12.67
C ALA A 314 29.24 18.89 11.60
N LYS A 315 29.50 19.25 10.34
CA LYS A 315 28.53 19.08 9.25
C LYS A 315 28.33 17.61 8.90
N ASP A 316 29.40 16.82 8.88
CA ASP A 316 29.32 15.38 8.65
C ASP A 316 28.50 14.68 9.75
N ARG A 317 28.81 14.96 11.03
CA ARG A 317 28.04 14.42 12.16
C ARG A 317 26.57 14.84 12.13
N TYR A 318 26.29 16.10 11.77
CA TYR A 318 24.92 16.58 11.59
C TYR A 318 24.18 15.81 10.49
N LYS A 319 24.83 15.60 9.34
CA LYS A 319 24.27 14.80 8.23
C LYS A 319 24.08 13.33 8.59
N SER A 320 24.97 12.74 9.38
CA SER A 320 24.79 11.39 9.96
C SER A 320 23.56 11.31 10.88
N LEU A 321 23.28 12.35 11.67
CA LEU A 321 22.08 12.40 12.52
C LEU A 321 20.79 12.54 11.69
N GLU A 322 20.82 13.33 10.61
CA GLU A 322 19.71 13.41 9.65
C GLU A 322 19.50 12.05 8.96
N LYS A 323 20.57 11.41 8.48
CA LYS A 323 20.53 10.11 7.79
C LYS A 323 19.95 9.01 8.67
N ARG A 324 20.27 9.03 9.96
CA ARG A 324 19.70 8.11 10.96
C ARG A 324 18.25 8.42 11.34
N GLY A 325 17.70 9.55 10.90
CA GLY A 325 16.36 10.00 11.28
C GLY A 325 16.25 10.42 12.75
N LEU A 326 17.36 10.83 13.36
CA LEU A 326 17.36 11.41 14.71
C LEU A 326 17.03 12.90 14.67
N ILE A 327 17.48 13.57 13.61
CA ILE A 327 17.21 14.98 13.33
C ILE A 327 16.42 15.08 12.03
N ILE A 328 15.50 16.04 11.98
CA ILE A 328 14.71 16.32 10.78
C ILE A 328 15.60 17.10 9.79
N PRO A 329 15.62 16.74 8.50
CA PRO A 329 16.32 17.52 7.48
C PRO A 329 15.82 18.96 7.44
N THR A 330 16.74 19.92 7.58
CA THR A 330 16.43 21.35 7.55
C THR A 330 17.16 22.05 6.42
N VAL A 331 16.48 22.97 5.74
CA VAL A 331 17.11 23.91 4.81
C VAL A 331 17.48 25.17 5.58
N LYS A 332 18.64 25.77 5.26
CA LYS A 332 19.00 27.07 5.81
C LYS A 332 17.94 28.10 5.41
N SER A 333 17.31 28.73 6.40
CA SER A 333 16.50 29.92 6.17
C SER A 333 17.43 30.99 5.62
N SER A 334 17.35 31.28 4.32
CA SER A 334 17.82 32.56 3.81
C SER A 334 16.86 33.60 4.38
N ARG A 335 17.31 34.37 5.37
CA ARG A 335 16.62 35.63 5.68
C ARG A 335 16.70 36.45 4.40
N LYS A 336 15.53 36.73 3.81
CA LYS A 336 15.42 37.69 2.71
C LYS A 336 15.65 39.09 3.25
#